data_AF-A0A7X8X8R7-F1
#
_entry.id   AF-A0A7X8X8R7-F1
#
_cell.length_a   1.000
_cell.length_b   1.000
_cell.length_c   1.000
_cell.angle_alpha   90.00
_cell.angle_beta   90.00
_cell.angle_gamma   90.00
#
_symmetry.space_group_name_H-M   'P 1'
#
loop_
_entity.id
_entity.type
_entity.pdbx_description
1 polymer ?
#
loop_
_entity_poly.entity_id
_entity_poly.type
_entity_poly.pdbx_seq_one_letter_code
_entity_poly.pdbx_strand_id
1 'polypeptide(L)'
;MQNNEMKKTEKEEDNKSSFVTSQSDSVTTSPSVSGAFQVAEQAACSVTVNSNVPSKGEEWHFQLEGLSCAACAAAVRRALQPFEGIADVEVNPLTQKMRLELIPDSSLRADAVVTAVEKAGYGAMLKEKRRTDADGHIIQIPADQMSGRGGEMTAAAKTLDASGVKGTPNLGEEEYQAARKRFWPSLVFMLPLMYLTMGPMVGLPLPGFFTGVDRSLQYALTQFLLTLPVIYINRDIFRRGFLSLWRRNPNMDALIAVGSGAALLYSVVVLYQMAATAMGSDLARLTELSRSLYFESSVTILTLIALGRMLEGRAKAKTGGAIAELMELLPPEAEVERNGETFFLPIEEIRVGDIVVIRPGQKLPVDGTLISGYSSLDTAAVTGESIPVEKVPGDQVLSGMINQAGSFRYRADKLGRDSTLAQMIRLVEEASSSRAPIAKLADRVAAIFVPTVIGIALLTLIIHLLSGTV
;
A
#
# COMPACT_ATOMS: atom_id res chain seq x y z
N MET A 1 14.22 45.15 -7.83
CA MET A 1 14.97 46.39 -8.10
C MET A 1 13.97 47.54 -7.98
N GLN A 2 14.18 48.59 -7.19
CA GLN A 2 15.33 48.95 -6.33
C GLN A 2 14.85 49.96 -5.25
N ASN A 3 15.73 50.33 -4.29
CA ASN A 3 15.52 51.33 -3.21
C ASN A 3 14.56 50.88 -2.07
N ASN A 4 14.93 50.61 -0.81
CA ASN A 4 16.15 50.73 0.02
C ASN A 4 16.21 51.95 0.99
N GLU A 5 16.25 51.66 2.31
CA GLU A 5 16.61 52.50 3.49
C GLU A 5 15.72 53.75 3.81
N MET A 6 15.49 54.19 5.06
CA MET A 6 16.44 54.32 6.19
C MET A 6 15.78 54.54 7.60
N LYS A 7 16.42 54.02 8.68
CA LYS A 7 16.49 54.44 10.12
C LYS A 7 15.39 55.29 10.84
N LYS A 8 14.91 54.82 12.01
CA LYS A 8 15.17 55.32 13.40
C LYS A 8 14.38 54.49 14.46
N THR A 9 14.95 54.01 15.58
CA THR A 9 15.10 54.59 16.98
C THR A 9 13.78 54.97 17.67
N GLU A 10 13.53 54.90 18.99
CA GLU A 10 14.18 54.39 20.24
C GLU A 10 13.16 53.44 20.97
N LYS A 11 13.35 52.60 22.01
CA LYS A 11 14.35 52.24 23.06
C LYS A 11 14.04 52.71 24.51
N GLU A 12 13.51 51.78 25.32
CA GLU A 12 13.33 51.72 26.81
C GLU A 12 13.01 50.21 27.15
N GLU A 13 13.44 49.47 28.18
CA GLU A 13 13.77 49.66 29.64
C GLU A 13 12.56 50.07 30.49
N ASP A 14 12.22 49.51 31.66
CA ASP A 14 12.78 48.47 32.57
C ASP A 14 11.54 47.73 33.22
N ASN A 15 11.46 46.45 33.66
CA ASN A 15 12.27 45.56 34.52
C ASN A 15 11.81 45.51 36.00
N LYS A 16 11.48 44.29 36.51
CA LYS A 16 11.20 43.90 37.92
C LYS A 16 9.95 44.53 38.59
N SER A 17 9.37 43.97 39.66
CA SER A 17 9.76 42.85 40.54
C SER A 17 8.56 41.98 40.98
N SER A 18 8.84 40.87 41.67
CA SER A 18 7.89 39.94 42.30
C SER A 18 7.52 40.31 43.74
N PHE A 19 6.34 39.89 44.21
CA PHE A 19 6.06 39.67 45.64
C PHE A 19 5.05 38.51 45.87
N VAL A 20 4.79 38.15 47.14
CA VAL A 20 4.37 36.80 47.57
C VAL A 20 3.13 36.83 48.51
N THR A 21 2.60 35.63 48.83
CA THR A 21 1.93 35.17 50.09
C THR A 21 0.38 35.09 50.19
N SER A 22 -0.11 33.84 50.15
CA SER A 22 -0.99 33.12 51.13
C SER A 22 -2.35 33.66 51.64
N GLN A 23 -3.34 32.74 51.63
CA GLN A 23 -4.41 32.52 52.65
C GLN A 23 -5.44 33.66 52.88
N SER A 24 -6.67 33.43 53.37
CA SER A 24 -7.53 32.24 53.53
C SER A 24 -9.01 32.68 53.32
N ASP A 25 -10.03 31.81 53.27
CA ASP A 25 -10.82 31.38 54.43
C ASP A 25 -11.90 30.36 54.03
N SER A 26 -12.54 29.72 55.02
CA SER A 26 -13.59 28.70 54.83
C SER A 26 -14.88 29.05 55.59
N VAL A 27 -16.04 28.76 55.00
CA VAL A 27 -17.34 28.78 55.70
C VAL A 27 -18.18 27.56 55.29
N THR A 28 -18.70 26.86 56.29
CA THR A 28 -19.49 25.63 56.18
C THR A 28 -20.99 25.96 56.22
N THR A 29 -21.84 25.21 55.51
CA THR A 29 -23.14 24.69 56.03
C THR A 29 -23.88 23.78 55.04
N SER A 30 -24.60 22.82 55.61
CA SER A 30 -25.78 22.15 55.04
C SER A 30 -26.83 22.07 56.19
N PRO A 31 -28.14 21.87 55.94
CA PRO A 31 -28.65 20.55 55.53
C PRO A 31 -29.94 20.52 54.67
N SER A 32 -30.28 19.31 54.18
CA SER A 32 -31.65 18.73 54.00
C SER A 32 -32.81 19.54 53.39
N VAL A 33 -33.50 18.96 52.39
CA VAL A 33 -34.84 18.30 52.53
C VAL A 33 -35.28 17.67 51.18
N SER A 34 -36.21 16.71 51.21
CA SER A 34 -36.87 16.05 50.07
C SER A 34 -37.63 16.99 49.12
N GLY A 35 -37.92 16.65 47.86
CA GLY A 35 -37.71 15.40 47.12
C GLY A 35 -38.66 15.29 45.91
N ALA A 36 -38.74 14.09 45.31
CA ALA A 36 -39.66 13.70 44.23
C ALA A 36 -39.57 14.45 42.88
N PHE A 37 -38.82 13.87 41.94
CA PHE A 37 -39.37 13.50 40.63
C PHE A 37 -38.71 12.21 40.13
N GLN A 38 -39.46 11.30 39.51
CA GLN A 38 -39.04 9.92 39.29
C GLN A 38 -39.61 9.35 37.97
N VAL A 39 -38.74 9.16 36.97
CA VAL A 39 -38.99 8.33 35.76
C VAL A 39 -37.65 7.68 35.34
N ALA A 40 -37.74 6.48 34.75
CA ALA A 40 -36.69 5.59 34.23
C ALA A 40 -35.37 6.26 33.73
N GLU A 41 -34.16 5.74 33.97
CA GLU A 41 -33.66 4.35 33.89
C GLU A 41 -33.54 3.82 32.44
N GLN A 42 -32.34 3.92 31.85
CA GLN A 42 -31.60 2.79 31.26
C GLN A 42 -30.22 3.17 30.69
N ALA A 43 -29.29 2.22 30.72
CA ALA A 43 -28.08 2.11 29.88
C ALA A 43 -27.10 3.32 29.80
N ALA A 44 -26.45 3.65 30.91
CA ALA A 44 -25.12 4.27 30.85
C ALA A 44 -24.08 3.20 30.41
N CYS A 45 -23.21 3.52 29.45
CA CYS A 45 -22.32 2.53 28.83
C CYS A 45 -21.10 2.19 29.69
N SER A 46 -21.26 1.26 30.63
CA SER A 46 -20.13 0.62 31.32
C SER A 46 -19.44 -0.38 30.38
N VAL A 47 -18.41 0.08 29.66
CA VAL A 47 -17.55 -0.82 28.86
C VAL A 47 -16.69 -1.66 29.81
N THR A 48 -17.23 -2.80 30.23
CA THR A 48 -16.44 -3.85 30.88
C THR A 48 -15.39 -4.36 29.91
N VAL A 49 -14.12 -4.31 30.33
CA VAL A 49 -13.00 -4.92 29.58
C VAL A 49 -13.16 -6.44 29.68
N ASN A 50 -13.91 -7.02 28.74
CA ASN A 50 -14.06 -8.46 28.63
C ASN A 50 -12.85 -9.04 27.90
N SER A 51 -11.75 -9.22 28.64
CA SER A 51 -10.49 -9.79 28.14
C SER A 51 -10.64 -11.28 27.86
N ASN A 52 -11.22 -11.61 26.70
CA ASN A 52 -11.48 -12.98 26.30
C ASN A 52 -10.72 -13.31 25.01
N VAL A 53 -9.69 -14.14 25.14
CA VAL A 53 -8.83 -14.64 24.04
C VAL A 53 -8.87 -16.17 24.09
N PRO A 54 -9.19 -16.89 22.99
CA PRO A 54 -9.87 -16.46 21.77
C PRO A 54 -11.12 -17.32 21.46
N SER A 55 -11.81 -17.01 20.35
CA SER A 55 -12.60 -18.00 19.61
C SER A 55 -11.71 -19.18 19.20
N LYS A 56 -12.25 -20.41 19.18
CA LYS A 56 -11.58 -21.56 18.52
C LYS A 56 -11.59 -21.32 17.01
N GLY A 57 -10.53 -20.71 16.48
CA GLY A 57 -10.38 -20.39 15.06
C GLY A 57 -9.04 -20.84 14.48
N GLU A 58 -9.01 -21.02 13.17
CA GLU A 58 -7.78 -21.15 12.39
C GLU A 58 -7.60 -19.88 11.56
N GLU A 59 -6.51 -19.13 11.79
CA GLU A 59 -6.15 -17.92 11.03
C GLU A 59 -5.26 -18.29 9.85
N TRP A 60 -5.61 -17.85 8.63
CA TRP A 60 -4.77 -18.00 7.43
C TRP A 60 -4.28 -16.65 6.94
N HIS A 61 -2.95 -16.50 6.79
CA HIS A 61 -2.31 -15.30 6.27
C HIS A 61 -1.85 -15.53 4.83
N PHE A 62 -2.40 -14.74 3.91
CA PHE A 62 -2.05 -14.74 2.50
C PHE A 62 -1.29 -13.46 2.13
N GLN A 63 -0.23 -13.62 1.33
CA GLN A 63 0.29 -12.54 0.51
C GLN A 63 -0.54 -12.47 -0.76
N LEU A 64 -1.07 -11.29 -1.07
CA LEU A 64 -1.76 -11.01 -2.33
C LEU A 64 -0.83 -10.24 -3.28
N GLU A 65 -1.21 -10.20 -4.56
CA GLU A 65 -0.50 -9.43 -5.59
C GLU A 65 -1.46 -8.57 -6.42
N GLY A 66 -1.02 -7.35 -6.74
CA GLY A 66 -1.70 -6.46 -7.68
C GLY A 66 -2.89 -5.69 -7.09
N LEU A 67 -3.12 -5.77 -5.78
CA LEU A 67 -3.97 -4.81 -5.07
C LEU A 67 -3.19 -3.50 -4.87
N SER A 68 -3.69 -2.41 -5.43
CA SER A 68 -3.19 -1.06 -5.18
C SER A 68 -4.29 -0.10 -4.67
N CYS A 69 -5.49 -0.62 -4.41
CA CYS A 69 -6.70 0.19 -4.22
C CYS A 69 -7.70 -0.40 -3.22
N ALA A 70 -8.56 0.45 -2.66
CA ALA A 70 -9.55 0.01 -1.68
C ALA A 70 -10.75 -0.73 -2.31
N ALA A 71 -11.13 -0.42 -3.56
CA ALA A 71 -12.08 -1.25 -4.29
C ALA A 71 -11.50 -2.63 -4.63
N CYS A 72 -10.18 -2.74 -4.78
CA CYS A 72 -9.47 -4.00 -5.01
C CYS A 72 -9.66 -4.92 -3.79
N ALA A 73 -9.43 -4.41 -2.58
CA ALA A 73 -9.70 -5.11 -1.33
C ALA A 73 -11.20 -5.43 -1.14
N ALA A 74 -12.11 -4.56 -1.58
CA ALA A 74 -13.55 -4.84 -1.55
C ALA A 74 -13.95 -5.95 -2.55
N ALA A 75 -13.33 -6.02 -3.73
CA ALA A 75 -13.56 -7.06 -4.72
C ALA A 75 -13.06 -8.43 -4.24
N VAL A 76 -11.89 -8.48 -3.59
CA VAL A 76 -11.38 -9.70 -2.93
C VAL A 76 -12.36 -10.18 -1.85
N ARG A 77 -12.80 -9.29 -0.96
CA ARG A 77 -13.78 -9.67 0.09
C ARG A 77 -15.10 -10.19 -0.51
N ARG A 78 -15.65 -9.54 -1.54
CA ARG A 78 -16.86 -10.03 -2.25
C ARG A 78 -16.68 -11.39 -2.93
N ALA A 79 -15.47 -11.71 -3.39
CA ALA A 79 -15.18 -13.02 -3.98
C ALA A 79 -15.08 -14.14 -2.93
N LEU A 80 -14.85 -13.80 -1.66
CA LEU A 80 -14.76 -14.73 -0.54
C LEU A 80 -16.05 -14.84 0.29
N GLN A 81 -16.94 -13.84 0.25
CA GLN A 81 -18.27 -13.90 0.87
C GLN A 81 -19.12 -15.17 0.57
N PRO A 82 -19.03 -15.82 -0.60
CA PRO A 82 -19.78 -17.05 -0.88
C PRO A 82 -19.23 -18.33 -0.23
N PHE A 83 -18.11 -18.29 0.50
CA PHE A 83 -17.48 -19.48 1.07
C PHE A 83 -17.98 -19.75 2.50
N GLU A 84 -18.87 -20.73 2.62
CA GLU A 84 -19.24 -21.33 3.90
C GLU A 84 -17.98 -21.91 4.58
N GLY A 85 -17.68 -21.41 5.78
CA GLY A 85 -16.46 -21.76 6.54
C GLY A 85 -15.55 -20.57 6.87
N ILE A 86 -15.75 -19.40 6.29
CA ILE A 86 -15.04 -18.17 6.65
C ILE A 86 -15.84 -17.38 7.70
N ALA A 87 -15.18 -16.95 8.77
CA ALA A 87 -15.77 -16.13 9.84
C ALA A 87 -15.56 -14.61 9.58
N ASP A 88 -14.33 -14.19 9.27
CA ASP A 88 -14.02 -12.81 8.83
C ASP A 88 -12.90 -12.77 7.77
N VAL A 89 -12.85 -11.65 7.03
CA VAL A 89 -11.92 -11.38 5.93
C VAL A 89 -11.33 -9.96 6.06
N GLU A 90 -10.17 -9.85 6.68
CA GLU A 90 -9.38 -8.62 6.72
C GLU A 90 -8.45 -8.56 5.49
N VAL A 91 -8.58 -7.51 4.66
CA VAL A 91 -7.69 -7.29 3.50
C VAL A 91 -7.09 -5.90 3.56
N ASN A 92 -5.77 -5.83 3.73
CA ASN A 92 -5.00 -4.59 3.73
C ASN A 92 -4.40 -4.34 2.33
N PRO A 93 -4.91 -3.36 1.55
CA PRO A 93 -4.42 -3.09 0.20
C PRO A 93 -3.07 -2.36 0.16
N LEU A 94 -2.54 -1.87 1.29
CA LEU A 94 -1.24 -1.18 1.37
C LEU A 94 -0.10 -2.19 1.59
N THR A 95 -0.31 -3.17 2.48
CA THR A 95 0.66 -4.26 2.71
C THR A 95 0.45 -5.44 1.77
N GLN A 96 -0.62 -5.41 0.97
CA GLN A 96 -1.09 -6.51 0.12
C GLN A 96 -1.27 -7.83 0.90
N LYS A 97 -1.61 -7.75 2.19
CA LYS A 97 -1.85 -8.92 3.05
C LYS A 97 -3.34 -9.15 3.27
N MET A 98 -3.73 -10.41 3.40
CA MET A 98 -5.07 -10.85 3.76
C MET A 98 -5.02 -11.84 4.92
N ARG A 99 -5.84 -11.61 5.94
CA ARG A 99 -6.12 -12.55 7.02
C ARG A 99 -7.52 -13.10 6.82
N LEU A 100 -7.66 -14.42 6.89
CA LEU A 100 -8.95 -15.09 7.05
C LEU A 100 -9.01 -15.67 8.46
N GLU A 101 -10.10 -15.42 9.20
CA GLU A 101 -10.47 -16.25 10.35
C GLU A 101 -11.43 -17.34 9.84
N LEU A 102 -11.12 -18.61 10.09
CA LEU A 102 -11.98 -19.73 9.69
C LEU A 102 -12.82 -20.24 10.85
N ILE A 103 -14.05 -20.62 10.52
CA ILE A 103 -14.97 -21.35 11.41
C ILE A 103 -14.34 -22.73 11.71
N PRO A 104 -14.33 -23.19 12.98
CA PRO A 104 -13.80 -24.51 13.33
C PRO A 104 -14.54 -25.63 12.60
N ASP A 105 -13.80 -26.70 12.28
CA ASP A 105 -14.23 -27.85 11.47
C ASP A 105 -14.76 -27.52 10.05
N SER A 106 -14.45 -26.34 9.52
CA SER A 106 -14.73 -26.00 8.12
C SER A 106 -13.87 -26.81 7.13
N SER A 107 -14.50 -27.32 6.07
CA SER A 107 -13.86 -28.12 5.01
C SER A 107 -13.17 -27.27 3.92
N LEU A 108 -12.91 -25.99 4.21
CA LEU A 108 -12.34 -25.04 3.27
C LEU A 108 -10.90 -25.42 2.89
N ARG A 109 -10.52 -25.20 1.63
CA ARG A 109 -9.15 -25.42 1.13
C ARG A 109 -8.50 -24.11 0.72
N ALA A 110 -7.22 -23.94 1.05
CA ALA A 110 -6.43 -22.78 0.64
C ALA A 110 -6.40 -22.61 -0.89
N ASP A 111 -6.31 -23.71 -1.64
CA ASP A 111 -6.36 -23.73 -3.10
C ASP A 111 -7.66 -23.09 -3.66
N ALA A 112 -8.79 -23.31 -2.98
CA ALA A 112 -10.08 -22.76 -3.37
C ALA A 112 -10.17 -21.25 -3.09
N VAL A 113 -9.59 -20.80 -1.97
CA VAL A 113 -9.41 -19.37 -1.64
C VAL A 113 -8.50 -18.70 -2.68
N VAL A 114 -7.34 -19.26 -3.00
CA VAL A 114 -6.43 -18.74 -4.04
C VAL A 114 -7.16 -18.64 -5.37
N THR A 115 -7.81 -19.72 -5.80
CA THR A 115 -8.61 -19.76 -7.03
C THR A 115 -9.71 -18.69 -7.04
N ALA A 116 -10.33 -18.38 -5.89
CA ALA A 116 -11.34 -17.33 -5.78
C ALA A 116 -10.74 -15.92 -5.93
N VAL A 117 -9.56 -15.67 -5.37
CA VAL A 117 -8.84 -14.38 -5.48
C VAL A 117 -8.29 -14.16 -6.89
N GLU A 118 -7.81 -15.21 -7.55
CA GLU A 118 -7.45 -15.19 -8.98
C GLU A 118 -8.69 -14.94 -9.85
N LYS A 119 -9.82 -15.60 -9.54
CA LYS A 119 -11.14 -15.28 -10.11
C LYS A 119 -11.66 -13.90 -9.73
N ALA A 120 -11.06 -13.20 -8.76
CA ALA A 120 -11.28 -11.78 -8.46
C ALA A 120 -10.30 -10.85 -9.20
N GLY A 121 -9.22 -11.40 -9.78
CA GLY A 121 -8.25 -10.72 -10.65
C GLY A 121 -6.88 -10.43 -10.04
N TYR A 122 -6.62 -10.95 -8.84
CA TYR A 122 -5.44 -10.67 -8.03
C TYR A 122 -4.66 -11.97 -7.77
N GLY A 123 -3.34 -11.88 -7.58
CA GLY A 123 -2.57 -13.05 -7.13
C GLY A 123 -2.83 -13.32 -5.65
N ALA A 124 -2.71 -14.58 -5.23
CA ALA A 124 -2.77 -14.98 -3.83
C ALA A 124 -1.86 -16.16 -3.55
N MET A 125 -1.05 -16.06 -2.49
CA MET A 125 -0.17 -17.11 -1.99
C MET A 125 -0.34 -17.23 -0.48
N LEU A 126 -0.65 -18.44 0.01
CA LEU A 126 -0.62 -18.72 1.46
C LEU A 126 0.83 -18.56 1.97
N LYS A 127 1.01 -17.88 3.10
CA LYS A 127 2.32 -17.68 3.74
C LYS A 127 2.43 -18.42 5.07
N GLU A 128 1.39 -18.33 5.88
CA GLU A 128 1.36 -18.82 7.26
C GLU A 128 -0.06 -19.28 7.58
N LYS A 129 -0.18 -20.45 8.23
CA LYS A 129 -1.36 -20.80 9.02
C LYS A 129 -1.06 -20.63 10.49
N ARG A 130 -2.07 -20.26 11.26
CA ARG A 130 -2.00 -19.98 12.69
C ARG A 130 -3.20 -20.66 13.36
N ARG A 131 -2.96 -21.58 14.27
CA ARG A 131 -4.02 -22.28 15.01
C ARG A 131 -3.77 -22.14 16.51
N THR A 132 -4.76 -21.69 17.24
CA THR A 132 -4.70 -21.71 18.71
C THR A 132 -5.15 -23.06 19.22
N ASP A 133 -4.32 -23.72 20.02
CA ASP A 133 -4.66 -25.01 20.64
C ASP A 133 -5.52 -24.82 21.92
N ALA A 134 -6.01 -25.92 22.48
CA ALA A 134 -6.90 -25.92 23.65
C ALA A 134 -6.30 -25.19 24.88
N ASP A 135 -4.98 -25.21 25.03
CA ASP A 135 -4.24 -24.54 26.11
C ASP A 135 -3.83 -23.10 25.79
N GLY A 136 -4.32 -22.52 24.69
CA GLY A 136 -4.02 -21.13 24.27
C GLY A 136 -2.71 -20.93 23.50
N HIS A 137 -1.93 -21.99 23.28
CA HIS A 137 -0.70 -21.93 22.48
C HIS A 137 -0.98 -21.62 21.01
N ILE A 138 -0.23 -20.66 20.44
CA ILE A 138 -0.31 -20.29 19.02
C ILE A 138 0.63 -21.18 18.22
N ILE A 139 0.08 -22.16 17.50
CA ILE A 139 0.81 -23.02 16.57
C ILE A 139 0.92 -22.30 15.22
N GLN A 140 2.14 -21.90 14.86
CA GLN A 140 2.45 -21.20 13.61
C GLN A 140 3.03 -22.19 12.60
N ILE A 141 2.31 -22.45 11.51
CA ILE A 141 2.70 -23.41 10.46
C ILE A 141 3.08 -22.63 9.19
N PRO A 142 4.38 -22.49 8.88
CA PRO A 142 4.83 -21.84 7.65
C PRO A 142 4.54 -22.72 6.42
N ALA A 143 4.33 -22.07 5.26
CA ALA A 143 3.86 -22.74 4.04
C ALA A 143 4.89 -23.68 3.37
N ASP A 144 6.17 -23.60 3.73
CA ASP A 144 7.25 -24.46 3.22
C ASP A 144 7.14 -25.91 3.72
N GLN A 145 6.60 -26.12 4.92
CA GLN A 145 6.43 -27.47 5.50
C GLN A 145 5.17 -28.21 4.99
N MET A 146 4.42 -27.62 4.05
CA MET A 146 3.13 -28.15 3.56
C MET A 146 3.21 -29.02 2.28
N SER A 147 4.38 -29.60 1.97
CA SER A 147 4.61 -30.33 0.70
C SER A 147 3.90 -31.70 0.63
N GLY A 148 2.59 -31.67 0.35
CA GLY A 148 1.71 -32.83 0.25
C GLY A 148 1.20 -33.10 -1.18
N ARG A 149 2.10 -33.48 -2.10
CA ARG A 149 1.87 -33.85 -3.53
C ARG A 149 1.39 -32.73 -4.49
N GLY A 150 2.23 -32.44 -5.47
CA GLY A 150 1.78 -32.30 -6.88
C GLY A 150 1.73 -30.90 -7.49
N GLY A 151 2.88 -30.39 -7.91
CA GLY A 151 3.00 -29.21 -8.79
C GLY A 151 4.45 -29.04 -9.24
N GLU A 152 4.71 -28.83 -10.53
CA GLU A 152 6.06 -28.91 -11.09
C GLU A 152 6.89 -27.63 -10.91
N MET A 153 8.17 -27.80 -10.62
CA MET A 153 9.14 -26.73 -10.39
C MET A 153 9.73 -26.21 -11.71
N THR A 154 9.24 -25.07 -12.20
CA THR A 154 9.89 -24.34 -13.30
C THR A 154 11.00 -23.42 -12.76
N ALA A 155 12.22 -23.60 -13.28
CA ALA A 155 13.42 -23.01 -12.68
C ALA A 155 13.55 -21.50 -12.91
N ALA A 156 13.38 -20.70 -11.84
CA ALA A 156 13.66 -19.26 -11.82
C ALA A 156 14.23 -18.76 -10.46
N ALA A 157 14.84 -19.64 -9.66
CA ALA A 157 15.29 -19.33 -8.29
C ALA A 157 16.70 -19.88 -8.00
N LYS A 158 17.74 -19.41 -8.73
CA LYS A 158 19.14 -19.83 -8.52
C LYS A 158 20.19 -18.73 -8.68
N THR A 159 19.98 -17.60 -7.99
CA THR A 159 21.01 -16.64 -7.57
C THR A 159 20.53 -15.98 -6.27
N LEU A 160 20.69 -16.69 -5.15
CA LEU A 160 20.55 -16.14 -3.81
C LEU A 160 21.96 -16.04 -3.21
N ASP A 161 22.66 -15.01 -3.64
CA ASP A 161 24.07 -14.80 -3.35
C ASP A 161 24.19 -14.22 -1.93
N ALA A 162 25.01 -14.85 -1.08
CA ALA A 162 25.05 -14.56 0.34
C ALA A 162 25.69 -13.19 0.66
N SER A 163 24.88 -12.15 0.87
CA SER A 163 25.29 -10.87 1.49
C SER A 163 24.09 -10.02 1.93
N GLY A 164 24.01 -9.76 3.24
CA GLY A 164 23.20 -8.69 3.83
C GLY A 164 21.71 -8.96 4.02
N VAL A 165 21.22 -8.67 5.23
CA VAL A 165 19.79 -8.55 5.52
C VAL A 165 19.21 -7.40 4.70
N LYS A 166 18.50 -7.72 3.61
CA LYS A 166 17.66 -6.74 2.94
C LYS A 166 16.42 -6.52 3.80
N GLY A 167 16.38 -5.38 4.49
CA GLY A 167 15.20 -4.94 5.23
C GLY A 167 13.95 -4.99 4.36
N THR A 168 12.79 -5.21 4.99
CA THR A 168 11.51 -5.45 4.30
C THR A 168 11.29 -4.42 3.19
N PRO A 169 11.04 -4.82 1.93
CA PRO A 169 10.95 -3.89 0.82
C PRO A 169 9.87 -2.84 1.09
N ASN A 170 10.25 -1.57 1.02
CA ASN A 170 9.35 -0.45 1.23
C ASN A 170 8.33 -0.43 0.08
N LEU A 171 7.15 -0.99 0.33
CA LEU A 171 6.10 -1.27 -0.67
C LEU A 171 5.76 -0.05 -1.54
N GLY A 172 5.78 1.16 -0.98
CA GLY A 172 5.55 2.39 -1.72
C GLY A 172 6.65 2.71 -2.74
N GLU A 173 7.91 2.37 -2.44
CA GLU A 173 9.04 2.53 -3.35
C GLU A 173 8.99 1.48 -4.47
N GLU A 174 8.57 0.24 -4.19
CA GLU A 174 8.34 -0.77 -5.23
C GLU A 174 7.19 -0.36 -6.18
N GLU A 175 6.05 0.11 -5.66
CA GLU A 175 4.97 0.70 -6.47
C GLU A 175 5.49 1.87 -7.33
N TYR A 176 6.26 2.79 -6.73
CA TYR A 176 6.82 3.94 -7.42
C TYR A 176 7.77 3.54 -8.56
N GLN A 177 8.73 2.63 -8.31
CA GLN A 177 9.68 2.19 -9.34
C GLN A 177 8.98 1.37 -10.43
N ALA A 178 7.97 0.57 -10.10
CA ALA A 178 7.15 -0.14 -11.08
C ALA A 178 6.33 0.81 -11.97
N ALA A 179 5.76 1.88 -11.40
CA ALA A 179 5.06 2.92 -12.16
C ALA A 179 6.04 3.75 -13.01
N ARG A 180 7.18 4.16 -12.45
CA ARG A 180 8.23 4.95 -13.14
C ARG A 180 8.79 4.22 -14.36
N LYS A 181 9.03 2.91 -14.26
CA LYS A 181 9.47 2.04 -15.37
C LYS A 181 8.45 1.94 -16.51
N ARG A 182 7.16 2.22 -16.25
CA ARG A 182 6.09 2.25 -17.27
C ARG A 182 5.90 3.64 -17.87
N PHE A 183 5.92 4.67 -17.02
CA PHE A 183 5.70 6.06 -17.44
C PHE A 183 6.76 6.55 -18.44
N TRP A 184 8.06 6.40 -18.14
CA TRP A 184 9.11 6.98 -18.97
C TRP A 184 9.13 6.44 -20.41
N PRO A 185 9.07 5.12 -20.67
CA PRO A 185 8.93 4.62 -22.04
C PRO A 185 7.62 5.03 -22.70
N SER A 186 6.50 5.11 -21.96
CA SER A 186 5.22 5.58 -22.51
C SER A 186 5.32 7.03 -23.00
N LEU A 187 5.96 7.92 -22.22
CA LEU A 187 6.22 9.31 -22.59
C LEU A 187 7.10 9.44 -23.84
N VAL A 188 8.13 8.60 -23.96
CA VAL A 188 9.06 8.59 -25.11
C VAL A 188 8.36 8.23 -26.43
N PHE A 189 7.30 7.41 -26.40
CA PHE A 189 6.47 7.13 -27.58
C PHE A 189 5.30 8.11 -27.76
N MET A 190 4.74 8.65 -26.67
CA MET A 190 3.70 9.69 -26.71
C MET A 190 4.19 10.98 -27.37
N LEU A 191 5.39 11.47 -27.03
CA LEU A 191 5.84 12.78 -27.51
C LEU A 191 6.02 12.84 -29.05
N PRO A 192 6.65 11.86 -29.73
CA PRO A 192 6.67 11.81 -31.20
C PRO A 192 5.29 11.65 -31.82
N LEU A 193 4.39 10.86 -31.20
CA LEU A 193 3.03 10.67 -31.69
C LEU A 193 2.20 11.97 -31.62
N MET A 194 2.29 12.68 -30.50
CA MET A 194 1.64 13.98 -30.28
C MET A 194 2.22 15.07 -31.19
N TYR A 195 3.53 15.06 -31.46
CA TYR A 195 4.15 15.94 -32.47
C TYR A 195 3.63 15.64 -33.87
N LEU A 196 3.52 14.35 -34.24
CA LEU A 196 3.04 13.91 -35.55
C LEU A 196 1.57 14.32 -35.79
N THR A 197 0.71 14.25 -34.76
CA THR A 197 -0.73 14.57 -34.89
C THR A 197 -1.08 16.04 -34.67
N MET A 198 -0.53 16.69 -33.65
CA MET A 198 -0.90 18.07 -33.28
C MET A 198 0.04 19.12 -33.87
N GLY A 199 1.27 18.74 -34.22
CA GLY A 199 2.24 19.62 -34.90
C GLY A 199 1.68 20.33 -36.14
N PRO A 200 1.01 19.63 -37.08
CA PRO A 200 0.41 20.26 -38.26
C PRO A 200 -0.63 21.34 -37.93
N MET A 201 -1.43 21.14 -36.87
CA MET A 201 -2.45 22.09 -36.44
C MET A 201 -1.87 23.35 -35.79
N VAL A 202 -0.67 23.23 -35.19
CA VAL A 202 0.09 24.34 -34.57
C VAL A 202 1.06 24.98 -35.58
N GLY A 203 1.09 24.53 -36.83
CA GLY A 203 1.98 25.07 -37.88
C GLY A 203 3.44 24.60 -37.79
N LEU A 204 3.72 23.55 -37.01
CA LEU A 204 5.05 22.94 -36.96
C LEU A 204 5.32 22.13 -38.25
N PRO A 205 6.55 22.16 -38.78
CA PRO A 205 6.87 21.49 -40.05
C PRO A 205 6.88 19.96 -39.89
N LEU A 206 5.97 19.28 -40.59
CA LEU A 206 6.08 17.83 -40.76
C LEU A 206 7.35 17.48 -41.56
N PRO A 207 8.05 16.38 -41.22
CA PRO A 207 9.00 15.75 -42.14
C PRO A 207 8.32 15.45 -43.48
N GLY A 208 8.98 15.74 -44.60
CA GLY A 208 8.40 15.58 -45.95
C GLY A 208 7.97 14.15 -46.32
N PHE A 209 8.30 13.15 -45.50
CA PHE A 209 7.78 11.79 -45.59
C PHE A 209 6.28 11.68 -45.21
N PHE A 210 5.74 12.63 -44.44
CA PHE A 210 4.34 12.63 -43.98
C PHE A 210 3.45 13.68 -44.67
N THR A 211 4.01 14.49 -45.57
CA THR A 211 3.27 15.52 -46.32
C THR A 211 2.79 14.99 -47.67
N GLY A 212 1.54 15.32 -48.04
CA GLY A 212 0.90 14.90 -49.29
C GLY A 212 -0.07 13.74 -49.09
N VAL A 213 -1.22 13.76 -49.76
CA VAL A 213 -2.32 12.80 -49.50
C VAL A 213 -1.89 11.36 -49.82
N ASP A 214 -1.05 11.16 -50.82
CA ASP A 214 -0.45 9.86 -51.20
C ASP A 214 0.30 9.17 -50.05
N ARG A 215 0.74 9.94 -49.04
CA ARG A 215 1.49 9.46 -47.86
C ARG A 215 0.62 9.31 -46.61
N SER A 216 -0.70 9.54 -46.73
CA SER A 216 -1.66 9.43 -45.61
C SER A 216 -1.66 8.04 -44.97
N LEU A 217 -1.43 6.97 -45.74
CA LEU A 217 -1.32 5.62 -45.20
C LEU A 217 -0.01 5.41 -44.41
N GLN A 218 1.11 6.00 -44.85
CA GLN A 218 2.40 5.94 -44.14
C GLN A 218 2.34 6.70 -42.80
N TYR A 219 1.65 7.85 -42.80
CA TYR A 219 1.31 8.62 -41.62
C TYR A 219 0.47 7.79 -40.62
N ALA A 220 -0.63 7.18 -41.08
CA ALA A 220 -1.51 6.36 -40.24
C ALA A 220 -0.81 5.11 -39.67
N LEU A 221 0.00 4.41 -40.48
CA LEU A 221 0.80 3.27 -40.04
C LEU A 221 1.87 3.66 -39.02
N THR A 222 2.47 4.84 -39.14
CA THR A 222 3.45 5.35 -38.18
C THR A 222 2.80 5.66 -36.83
N GLN A 223 1.59 6.25 -36.82
CA GLN A 223 0.83 6.45 -35.58
C GLN A 223 0.53 5.12 -34.89
N PHE A 224 0.04 4.13 -35.64
CA PHE A 224 -0.24 2.79 -35.13
C PHE A 224 1.01 2.13 -34.55
N LEU A 225 2.14 2.19 -35.25
CA LEU A 225 3.41 1.60 -34.80
C LEU A 225 3.96 2.25 -33.51
N LEU A 226 3.86 3.58 -33.38
CA LEU A 226 4.21 4.30 -32.14
C LEU A 226 3.27 3.97 -30.96
N THR A 227 2.03 3.57 -31.26
CA THR A 227 0.99 3.28 -30.27
C THR A 227 1.15 1.87 -29.64
N LEU A 228 1.64 0.89 -30.40
CA LEU A 228 1.79 -0.50 -29.95
C LEU A 228 2.67 -0.67 -28.69
N PRO A 229 3.87 -0.06 -28.57
CA PRO A 229 4.69 -0.16 -27.35
C PRO A 229 3.96 0.35 -26.11
N VAL A 230 3.25 1.48 -26.20
CA VAL A 230 2.54 2.09 -25.06
C VAL A 230 1.44 1.17 -24.54
N ILE A 231 0.68 0.53 -25.45
CA ILE A 231 -0.34 -0.46 -25.09
C ILE A 231 0.31 -1.68 -24.41
N TYR A 232 1.42 -2.19 -24.96
CA TYR A 232 2.11 -3.35 -24.40
C TYR A 232 2.70 -3.09 -23.00
N ILE A 233 3.18 -1.87 -22.73
CA ILE A 233 3.64 -1.43 -21.41
C ILE A 233 2.46 -1.31 -20.41
N ASN A 234 1.32 -0.78 -20.88
CA ASN A 234 0.15 -0.49 -20.03
C ASN A 234 -0.92 -1.60 -20.04
N ARG A 235 -0.59 -2.80 -20.56
CA ARG A 235 -1.51 -3.94 -20.72
C ARG A 235 -2.31 -4.31 -19.47
N ASP A 236 -1.73 -4.09 -18.29
CA ASP A 236 -2.36 -4.41 -17.00
C ASP A 236 -3.61 -3.56 -16.72
N ILE A 237 -3.67 -2.33 -17.26
CA ILE A 237 -4.85 -1.46 -17.14
C ILE A 237 -6.00 -2.08 -17.94
N PHE A 238 -5.74 -2.54 -19.18
CA PHE A 238 -6.72 -3.27 -19.98
C PHE A 238 -7.13 -4.60 -19.32
N ARG A 239 -6.16 -5.39 -18.85
CA ARG A 239 -6.43 -6.68 -18.17
C ARG A 239 -7.31 -6.50 -16.93
N ARG A 240 -7.02 -5.52 -16.07
CA ARG A 240 -7.86 -5.25 -14.88
C ARG A 240 -9.19 -4.60 -15.26
N GLY A 241 -9.19 -3.64 -16.18
CA GLY A 241 -10.37 -2.86 -16.55
C GLY A 241 -11.49 -3.67 -17.21
N PHE A 242 -11.17 -4.43 -18.27
CA PHE A 242 -12.17 -5.30 -18.92
C PHE A 242 -12.69 -6.39 -17.97
N LEU A 243 -11.81 -6.94 -17.14
CA LEU A 243 -12.14 -8.03 -16.22
C LEU A 243 -12.95 -7.53 -14.99
N SER A 244 -12.72 -6.29 -14.55
CA SER A 244 -13.53 -5.53 -13.59
C SER A 244 -14.95 -5.28 -14.12
N LEU A 245 -15.05 -4.84 -15.38
CA LEU A 245 -16.32 -4.61 -16.07
C LEU A 245 -17.12 -5.92 -16.23
N TRP A 246 -16.47 -6.99 -16.70
CA TRP A 246 -17.09 -8.31 -16.88
C TRP A 246 -17.63 -8.88 -15.56
N ARG A 247 -16.91 -8.71 -14.46
CA ARG A 247 -17.35 -9.10 -13.10
C ARG A 247 -18.30 -8.09 -12.44
N ARG A 248 -18.92 -7.17 -13.18
CA ARG A 248 -19.89 -6.16 -12.68
C ARG A 248 -19.39 -5.33 -11.49
N ASN A 249 -18.07 -5.15 -11.37
CA ASN A 249 -17.44 -4.34 -10.33
C ASN A 249 -16.57 -3.25 -10.98
N PRO A 250 -17.16 -2.32 -11.77
CA PRO A 250 -16.41 -1.28 -12.48
C PRO A 250 -15.61 -0.39 -11.53
N ASN A 251 -14.35 -0.15 -11.88
CA ASN A 251 -13.39 0.68 -11.15
C ASN A 251 -12.76 1.72 -12.09
N MET A 252 -11.76 2.48 -11.62
CA MET A 252 -11.07 3.48 -12.45
C MET A 252 -10.47 2.85 -13.73
N ASP A 253 -9.78 1.70 -13.62
CA ASP A 253 -9.17 1.00 -14.77
C ASP A 253 -10.21 0.56 -15.81
N ALA A 254 -11.46 0.28 -15.42
CA ALA A 254 -12.55 -0.07 -16.34
C ALA A 254 -12.94 1.11 -17.26
N LEU A 255 -13.06 2.33 -16.72
CA LEU A 255 -13.32 3.53 -17.53
C LEU A 255 -12.22 3.72 -18.59
N ILE A 256 -10.98 3.56 -18.15
CA ILE A 256 -9.77 3.78 -18.95
C ILE A 256 -9.67 2.75 -20.07
N ALA A 257 -9.88 1.47 -19.75
CA ALA A 257 -9.81 0.36 -20.72
C ALA A 257 -10.89 0.48 -21.80
N VAL A 258 -12.13 0.88 -21.42
CA VAL A 258 -13.22 1.11 -22.37
C VAL A 258 -12.92 2.32 -23.26
N GLY A 259 -12.55 3.47 -22.69
CA GLY A 259 -12.33 4.69 -23.47
C GLY A 259 -11.13 4.59 -24.42
N SER A 260 -9.96 4.23 -23.90
CA SER A 260 -8.74 4.10 -24.71
C SER A 260 -8.80 2.91 -25.67
N GLY A 261 -9.51 1.83 -25.31
CA GLY A 261 -9.78 0.68 -26.16
C GLY A 261 -10.75 0.99 -27.31
N ALA A 262 -11.82 1.75 -27.08
CA ALA A 262 -12.74 2.17 -28.13
C ALA A 262 -12.07 3.11 -29.14
N ALA A 263 -11.30 4.10 -28.66
CA ALA A 263 -10.51 4.99 -29.52
C ALA A 263 -9.49 4.22 -30.38
N LEU A 264 -8.82 3.22 -29.78
CA LEU A 264 -7.89 2.34 -30.49
C LEU A 264 -8.59 1.50 -31.55
N LEU A 265 -9.68 0.81 -31.21
CA LEU A 265 -10.43 -0.05 -32.15
C LEU A 265 -10.99 0.76 -33.31
N TYR A 266 -11.57 1.93 -33.04
CA TYR A 266 -12.03 2.85 -34.08
C TYR A 266 -10.88 3.27 -35.01
N SER A 267 -9.73 3.65 -34.45
CA SER A 267 -8.56 4.07 -35.24
C SER A 267 -7.98 2.93 -36.09
N VAL A 268 -8.04 1.68 -35.62
CA VAL A 268 -7.69 0.49 -36.42
C VAL A 268 -8.70 0.26 -37.54
N VAL A 269 -10.01 0.43 -37.30
CA VAL A 269 -11.03 0.34 -38.36
C VAL A 269 -10.82 1.43 -39.41
N VAL A 270 -10.55 2.67 -39.01
CA VAL A 270 -10.21 3.78 -39.92
C VAL A 270 -8.92 3.47 -40.71
N LEU A 271 -7.88 2.92 -40.09
CA LEU A 271 -6.65 2.49 -40.77
C LEU A 271 -6.93 1.44 -41.86
N TYR A 272 -7.80 0.46 -41.61
CA TYR A 272 -8.23 -0.50 -42.64
C TYR A 272 -9.07 0.16 -43.75
N GLN A 273 -9.95 1.11 -43.41
CA GLN A 273 -10.70 1.88 -44.42
C GLN A 273 -9.77 2.76 -45.28
N MET A 274 -8.71 3.34 -44.70
CA MET A 274 -7.67 4.07 -45.43
C MET A 274 -6.87 3.14 -46.35
N ALA A 275 -6.52 1.94 -45.91
CA ALA A 275 -5.84 0.96 -46.74
C ALA A 275 -6.71 0.54 -47.94
N ALA A 276 -8.03 0.36 -47.75
CA ALA A 276 -8.96 0.05 -48.82
C ALA A 276 -9.18 1.23 -49.80
N THR A 277 -9.35 2.46 -49.30
CA THR A 277 -9.53 3.64 -50.17
C THR A 277 -8.25 4.07 -50.88
N ALA A 278 -7.07 3.78 -50.33
CA ALA A 278 -5.77 4.02 -50.96
C ALA A 278 -5.49 3.12 -52.19
N MET A 279 -6.30 2.08 -52.41
CA MET A 279 -6.29 1.31 -53.67
C MET A 279 -7.19 1.93 -54.76
N GLY A 280 -7.96 2.97 -54.43
CA GLY A 280 -8.76 3.76 -55.35
C GLY A 280 -8.23 5.19 -55.50
N SER A 281 -8.99 6.03 -56.23
CA SER A 281 -8.62 7.42 -56.53
C SER A 281 -9.37 8.49 -55.71
N ASP A 282 -10.07 8.09 -54.64
CA ASP A 282 -10.85 9.00 -53.78
C ASP A 282 -9.96 9.75 -52.78
N LEU A 283 -9.27 10.76 -53.30
CA LEU A 283 -8.35 11.63 -52.58
C LEU A 283 -9.04 12.45 -51.47
N ALA A 284 -10.33 12.76 -51.65
CA ALA A 284 -11.12 13.52 -50.69
C ALA A 284 -11.40 12.67 -49.44
N ARG A 285 -11.90 11.45 -49.62
CA ARG A 285 -12.20 10.51 -48.53
C ARG A 285 -10.94 10.07 -47.78
N LEU A 286 -9.81 9.89 -48.46
CA LEU A 286 -8.51 9.68 -47.82
C LEU A 286 -8.09 10.84 -46.91
N THR A 287 -8.36 12.08 -47.33
CA THR A 287 -8.06 13.30 -46.57
C THR A 287 -9.04 13.52 -45.41
N GLU A 288 -10.21 12.88 -45.42
CA GLU A 288 -11.14 12.85 -44.29
C GLU A 288 -10.73 11.78 -43.26
N LEU A 289 -10.53 10.54 -43.71
CA LEU A 289 -10.13 9.42 -42.84
C LEU A 289 -8.80 9.66 -42.11
N SER A 290 -7.83 10.34 -42.74
CA SER A 290 -6.55 10.67 -42.09
C SER A 290 -6.68 11.65 -40.91
N ARG A 291 -7.80 12.40 -40.84
CA ARG A 291 -8.12 13.33 -39.74
C ARG A 291 -8.96 12.69 -38.63
N SER A 292 -9.53 11.50 -38.82
CA SER A 292 -10.32 10.79 -37.80
C SER A 292 -9.53 9.73 -37.01
N LEU A 293 -8.19 9.79 -37.01
CA LEU A 293 -7.34 8.89 -36.23
C LEU A 293 -7.20 9.37 -34.77
N TYR A 294 -7.61 8.53 -33.82
CA TYR A 294 -7.57 8.78 -32.38
C TYR A 294 -6.49 7.95 -31.65
N PHE A 295 -5.45 7.50 -32.38
CA PHE A 295 -4.30 6.78 -31.81
C PHE A 295 -3.58 7.61 -30.74
N GLU A 296 -3.38 8.91 -30.99
CA GLU A 296 -2.85 9.87 -30.02
C GLU A 296 -3.67 9.83 -28.73
N SER A 297 -4.99 9.96 -28.81
CA SER A 297 -5.82 10.18 -27.62
C SER A 297 -5.85 8.93 -26.73
N SER A 298 -5.78 7.73 -27.31
CA SER A 298 -5.58 6.48 -26.58
C SER A 298 -4.24 6.46 -25.82
N VAL A 299 -3.14 6.84 -26.49
CA VAL A 299 -1.78 6.88 -25.91
C VAL A 299 -1.62 7.97 -24.85
N THR A 300 -2.15 9.16 -25.09
CA THR A 300 -2.12 10.30 -24.17
C THR A 300 -2.86 9.99 -22.88
N ILE A 301 -4.07 9.41 -22.97
CA ILE A 301 -4.84 8.94 -21.79
C ILE A 301 -3.99 7.94 -20.98
N LEU A 302 -3.48 6.87 -21.61
CA LEU A 302 -2.67 5.86 -20.92
C LEU A 302 -1.42 6.45 -20.25
N THR A 303 -0.74 7.38 -20.92
CA THR A 303 0.51 7.99 -20.43
C THR A 303 0.27 8.97 -19.28
N LEU A 304 -0.80 9.77 -19.32
CA LEU A 304 -1.21 10.65 -18.22
C LEU A 304 -1.63 9.85 -16.97
N ILE A 305 -2.20 8.66 -17.16
CA ILE A 305 -2.56 7.75 -16.06
C ILE A 305 -1.33 7.04 -15.48
N ALA A 306 -0.35 6.68 -16.32
CA ALA A 306 0.94 6.19 -15.86
C ALA A 306 1.69 7.26 -15.05
N LEU A 307 1.61 8.55 -15.46
CA LEU A 307 2.10 9.69 -14.69
C LEU A 307 1.37 9.82 -13.34
N GLY A 308 0.04 9.78 -13.33
CA GLY A 308 -0.77 9.86 -12.12
C GLY A 308 -0.40 8.77 -11.10
N ARG A 309 -0.29 7.50 -11.55
CA ARG A 309 0.17 6.37 -10.72
C ARG A 309 1.61 6.53 -10.23
N MET A 310 2.51 7.12 -11.03
CA MET A 310 3.89 7.41 -10.60
C MET A 310 3.92 8.50 -9.51
N LEU A 311 3.08 9.54 -9.61
CA LEU A 311 2.95 10.57 -8.60
C LEU A 311 2.31 10.04 -7.30
N GLU A 312 1.30 9.17 -7.40
CA GLU A 312 0.70 8.46 -6.27
C GLU A 312 1.73 7.58 -5.54
N GLY A 313 2.47 6.73 -6.27
CA GLY A 313 3.54 5.91 -5.71
C GLY A 313 4.61 6.74 -5.03
N ARG A 314 5.04 7.86 -5.66
CA ARG A 314 6.01 8.80 -5.07
C ARG A 314 5.53 9.41 -3.75
N ALA A 315 4.23 9.69 -3.61
CA ALA A 315 3.66 10.18 -2.36
C ALA A 315 3.69 9.09 -1.27
N LYS A 316 3.28 7.85 -1.59
CA LYS A 316 3.32 6.69 -0.67
C LYS A 316 4.75 6.35 -0.21
N ALA A 317 5.70 6.31 -1.14
CA ALA A 317 7.11 6.02 -0.86
C ALA A 317 7.70 6.99 0.18
N LYS A 318 7.40 8.30 0.02
CA LYS A 318 7.86 9.33 0.95
C LYS A 318 7.29 9.16 2.37
N THR A 319 6.07 8.63 2.52
CA THR A 319 5.50 8.32 3.84
C THR A 319 5.99 6.99 4.43
N GLY A 320 6.31 5.99 3.59
CA GLY A 320 6.79 4.69 4.06
C GLY A 320 8.22 4.71 4.62
N GLY A 321 9.07 5.61 4.13
CA GLY A 321 10.49 5.70 4.56
C GLY A 321 10.67 5.88 6.07
N ALA A 322 9.82 6.70 6.72
CA ALA A 322 9.89 6.99 8.15
C ALA A 322 9.58 5.78 9.06
N ILE A 323 9.01 4.69 8.53
CA ILE A 323 8.78 3.44 9.28
C ILE A 323 10.00 2.51 9.13
N ALA A 324 10.68 2.54 7.98
CA ALA A 324 11.90 1.75 7.77
C ALA A 324 13.07 2.24 8.66
N GLU A 325 13.17 3.55 8.88
CA GLU A 325 14.17 4.18 9.75
C GLU A 325 14.05 3.74 11.23
N LEU A 326 12.85 3.34 11.67
CA LEU A 326 12.61 2.73 12.98
C LEU A 326 13.03 1.24 13.05
N MET A 327 13.13 0.55 11.91
CA MET A 327 13.55 -0.86 11.86
C MET A 327 15.07 -1.02 11.92
N GLU A 328 15.84 0.02 11.56
CA GLU A 328 17.31 0.09 11.68
C GLU A 328 17.78 0.25 13.15
N LEU A 329 16.84 0.19 14.10
CA LEU A 329 17.10 0.27 15.54
C LEU A 329 17.56 -1.06 16.16
N LEU A 330 17.29 -2.23 15.58
CA LEU A 330 17.70 -3.53 16.15
C LEU A 330 18.99 -4.06 15.48
N PRO A 331 19.92 -4.69 16.24
CA PRO A 331 21.07 -5.38 15.66
C PRO A 331 20.64 -6.74 15.05
N PRO A 332 21.32 -7.24 14.00
CA PRO A 332 20.96 -8.50 13.35
C PRO A 332 21.37 -9.74 14.15
N GLU A 333 22.39 -9.62 15.00
CA GLU A 333 22.97 -10.71 15.79
C GLU A 333 23.17 -10.26 17.25
N ALA A 334 23.19 -11.23 18.17
CA ALA A 334 23.41 -11.01 19.60
C ALA A 334 24.40 -12.04 20.18
N GLU A 335 25.14 -11.65 21.22
CA GLU A 335 25.93 -12.58 22.02
C GLU A 335 25.06 -13.25 23.08
N VAL A 336 24.96 -14.58 23.04
CA VAL A 336 24.07 -15.39 23.88
C VAL A 336 24.86 -16.48 24.61
N GLU A 337 24.72 -16.55 25.93
CA GLU A 337 25.32 -17.57 26.79
C GLU A 337 24.38 -18.76 26.92
N ARG A 338 24.79 -19.93 26.40
CA ARG A 338 24.07 -21.22 26.54
C ARG A 338 25.04 -22.25 27.09
N ASN A 339 24.65 -22.96 28.16
CA ASN A 339 25.47 -23.97 28.85
C ASN A 339 26.84 -23.48 29.36
N GLY A 340 27.05 -22.16 29.48
CA GLY A 340 28.33 -21.55 29.90
C GLY A 340 29.29 -21.20 28.76
N GLU A 341 28.92 -21.46 27.50
CA GLU A 341 29.63 -20.98 26.31
C GLU A 341 28.85 -19.81 25.68
N THR A 342 29.55 -18.83 25.10
CA THR A 342 28.92 -17.70 24.38
C THR A 342 28.95 -17.92 22.87
N PHE A 343 27.79 -17.69 22.25
CA PHE A 343 27.57 -17.83 20.82
C PHE A 343 27.07 -16.50 20.25
N PHE A 344 27.53 -16.12 19.07
CA PHE A 344 26.85 -15.09 18.28
C PHE A 344 25.73 -15.77 17.48
N LEU A 345 24.49 -15.34 17.71
CA LEU A 345 23.29 -15.91 17.09
C LEU A 345 22.51 -14.81 16.36
N PRO A 346 21.89 -15.11 15.20
CA PRO A 346 20.87 -14.24 14.61
C PRO A 346 19.74 -13.95 15.60
N ILE A 347 19.14 -12.76 15.52
CA ILE A 347 18.05 -12.36 16.42
C ILE A 347 16.82 -13.30 16.33
N GLU A 348 16.63 -13.98 15.21
CA GLU A 348 15.61 -15.00 14.97
C GLU A 348 15.88 -16.35 15.68
N GLU A 349 17.11 -16.62 16.12
CA GLU A 349 17.50 -17.87 16.81
C GLU A 349 17.51 -17.76 18.34
N ILE A 350 17.28 -16.54 18.87
CA ILE A 350 17.12 -16.27 20.30
C ILE A 350 15.78 -16.82 20.78
N ARG A 351 15.75 -17.38 22.00
CA ARG A 351 14.59 -18.01 22.63
C ARG A 351 14.31 -17.36 23.99
N VAL A 352 13.04 -17.37 24.41
CA VAL A 352 12.65 -16.91 25.75
C VAL A 352 13.38 -17.79 26.78
N GLY A 353 14.05 -17.16 27.73
CA GLY A 353 14.92 -17.82 28.71
C GLY A 353 16.42 -17.81 28.38
N ASP A 354 16.83 -17.47 27.15
CA ASP A 354 18.24 -17.28 26.81
C ASP A 354 18.89 -16.15 27.63
N ILE A 355 20.17 -16.30 27.94
CA ILE A 355 20.97 -15.27 28.62
C ILE A 355 21.73 -14.47 27.57
N VAL A 356 21.34 -13.21 27.35
CA VAL A 356 21.98 -12.31 26.39
C VAL A 356 23.07 -11.50 27.11
N VAL A 357 24.25 -11.43 26.51
CA VAL A 357 25.41 -10.67 26.99
C VAL A 357 25.48 -9.34 26.26
N ILE A 358 25.53 -8.22 27.00
CA ILE A 358 25.59 -6.87 26.42
C ILE A 358 26.83 -6.14 26.94
N ARG A 359 27.59 -5.56 26.01
CA ARG A 359 28.83 -4.81 26.20
C ARG A 359 28.57 -3.30 25.98
N PRO A 360 29.44 -2.39 26.45
CA PRO A 360 29.28 -0.95 26.22
C PRO A 360 29.15 -0.61 24.73
N GLY A 361 28.26 0.32 24.40
CA GLY A 361 27.94 0.75 23.03
C GLY A 361 27.01 -0.17 22.24
N GLN A 362 26.65 -1.35 22.75
CA GLN A 362 25.73 -2.26 22.06
C GLN A 362 24.26 -1.88 22.32
N LYS A 363 23.43 -2.05 21.29
CA LYS A 363 21.96 -1.98 21.39
C LYS A 363 21.41 -3.28 21.95
N LEU A 364 20.35 -3.21 22.76
CA LEU A 364 19.66 -4.38 23.28
C LEU A 364 18.76 -4.98 22.18
N PRO A 365 18.94 -6.26 21.78
CA PRO A 365 18.17 -6.88 20.71
C PRO A 365 16.72 -7.18 21.12
N VAL A 366 16.50 -7.63 22.35
CA VAL A 366 15.23 -8.20 22.83
C VAL A 366 14.84 -7.64 24.21
N ASP A 367 13.57 -7.73 24.58
CA ASP A 367 13.10 -7.33 25.92
C ASP A 367 13.48 -8.39 26.96
N GLY A 368 13.76 -7.98 28.20
CA GLY A 368 14.13 -8.95 29.24
C GLY A 368 14.39 -8.37 30.63
N THR A 369 14.93 -9.21 31.51
CA THR A 369 15.22 -8.88 32.92
C THR A 369 16.71 -9.04 33.23
N LEU A 370 17.34 -8.04 33.84
CA LEU A 370 18.76 -8.05 34.19
C LEU A 370 19.09 -9.14 35.23
N ILE A 371 20.09 -9.99 34.97
CA ILE A 371 20.51 -11.08 35.88
C ILE A 371 21.78 -10.71 36.65
N SER A 372 22.78 -10.14 35.97
CA SER A 372 24.09 -9.84 36.56
C SER A 372 24.78 -8.68 35.88
N GLY A 373 25.54 -7.89 36.64
CA GLY A 373 26.13 -6.63 36.21
C GLY A 373 25.29 -5.42 36.63
N TYR A 374 25.75 -4.23 36.26
CA TYR A 374 25.04 -2.96 36.42
C TYR A 374 25.43 -2.06 35.24
N SER A 375 24.51 -1.20 34.80
CA SER A 375 24.71 -0.38 33.59
C SER A 375 23.80 0.83 33.60
N SER A 376 24.19 1.90 32.91
CA SER A 376 23.29 2.96 32.49
C SER A 376 22.85 2.71 31.04
N LEU A 377 21.54 2.67 30.82
CA LEU A 377 20.95 2.45 29.51
C LEU A 377 20.40 3.76 28.94
N ASP A 378 20.80 4.09 27.73
CA ASP A 378 20.14 5.11 26.93
C ASP A 378 18.74 4.62 26.54
N THR A 379 17.73 5.45 26.78
CA THR A 379 16.32 5.14 26.49
C THR A 379 15.73 6.01 25.40
N ALA A 380 16.48 7.00 24.86
CA ALA A 380 15.96 8.02 23.96
C ALA A 380 15.32 7.46 22.68
N ALA A 381 15.78 6.30 22.20
CA ALA A 381 15.21 5.60 21.04
C ALA A 381 13.84 4.93 21.28
N VAL A 382 13.40 4.81 22.55
CA VAL A 382 12.18 4.10 22.96
C VAL A 382 11.23 5.00 23.76
N THR A 383 11.74 5.82 24.67
CA THR A 383 10.98 6.74 25.53
C THR A 383 10.99 8.19 25.04
N GLY A 384 12.02 8.57 24.27
CA GLY A 384 12.34 9.96 23.96
C GLY A 384 13.11 10.71 25.07
N GLU A 385 13.40 10.07 26.21
CA GLU A 385 14.09 10.70 27.33
C GLU A 385 15.61 10.72 27.12
N SER A 386 16.22 11.92 27.16
CA SER A 386 17.67 12.12 26.91
C SER A 386 18.59 11.81 28.09
N ILE A 387 18.06 11.27 29.20
CA ILE A 387 18.83 10.93 30.40
C ILE A 387 18.94 9.41 30.49
N PRO A 388 20.16 8.82 30.48
CA PRO A 388 20.33 7.39 30.67
C PRO A 388 19.82 6.93 32.03
N VAL A 389 19.14 5.78 32.06
CA VAL A 389 18.54 5.20 33.27
C VAL A 389 19.44 4.08 33.79
N GLU A 390 19.82 4.14 35.07
CA GLU A 390 20.58 3.07 35.72
C GLU A 390 19.74 1.81 35.90
N LYS A 391 20.39 0.63 35.78
CA LYS A 391 19.76 -0.68 35.86
C LYS A 391 20.58 -1.65 36.71
N VAL A 392 19.88 -2.34 37.60
CA VAL A 392 20.42 -3.33 38.55
C VAL A 392 19.75 -4.71 38.37
N PRO A 393 20.31 -5.81 38.89
CA PRO A 393 19.73 -7.14 38.77
C PRO A 393 18.29 -7.20 39.30
N GLY A 394 17.37 -7.73 38.48
CA GLY A 394 15.93 -7.72 38.70
C GLY A 394 15.16 -6.66 37.90
N ASP A 395 15.82 -5.63 37.35
CA ASP A 395 15.16 -4.63 36.52
C ASP A 395 14.81 -5.15 35.12
N GLN A 396 13.69 -4.67 34.57
CA GLN A 396 13.35 -4.85 33.16
C GLN A 396 14.12 -3.88 32.26
N VAL A 397 14.51 -4.40 31.09
CA VAL A 397 15.22 -3.71 30.00
C VAL A 397 14.49 -3.99 28.68
N LEU A 398 14.49 -3.01 27.75
CA LEU A 398 13.72 -3.07 26.51
C LEU A 398 14.62 -3.16 25.27
N SER A 399 14.13 -3.83 24.24
CA SER A 399 14.70 -3.80 22.89
C SER A 399 14.85 -2.36 22.36
N GLY A 400 15.97 -2.08 21.71
CA GLY A 400 16.30 -0.74 21.16
C GLY A 400 16.98 0.23 22.14
N MET A 401 17.03 -0.06 23.45
CA MET A 401 17.90 0.67 24.39
C MET A 401 19.38 0.49 24.02
N ILE A 402 20.25 1.42 24.42
CA ILE A 402 21.71 1.34 24.18
C ILE A 402 22.45 1.27 25.52
N ASN A 403 23.33 0.29 25.70
CA ASN A 403 24.24 0.25 26.85
C ASN A 403 25.29 1.37 26.73
N GLN A 404 25.30 2.31 27.68
CA GLN A 404 26.32 3.37 27.74
C GLN A 404 27.59 2.91 28.49
N ALA A 405 27.45 2.15 29.59
CA ALA A 405 28.56 1.77 30.45
C ALA A 405 28.38 0.40 31.12
N GLY A 406 29.50 -0.31 31.36
CA GLY A 406 29.54 -1.63 31.97
C GLY A 406 29.18 -2.76 31.00
N SER A 407 29.45 -4.01 31.40
CA SER A 407 28.86 -5.19 30.74
C SER A 407 27.90 -5.88 31.69
N PHE A 408 26.82 -6.43 31.14
CA PHE A 408 25.80 -7.11 31.90
C PHE A 408 25.24 -8.31 31.13
N ARG A 409 24.52 -9.16 31.86
CA ARG A 409 23.79 -10.31 31.31
C ARG A 409 22.34 -10.22 31.74
N TYR A 410 21.43 -10.42 30.79
CA TYR A 410 19.99 -10.33 31.01
C TYR A 410 19.26 -11.52 30.37
N ARG A 411 18.14 -11.94 30.94
CA ARG A 411 17.32 -13.03 30.38
C ARG A 411 16.36 -12.46 29.35
N ALA A 412 16.31 -13.03 28.16
CA ALA A 412 15.29 -12.70 27.16
C ALA A 412 13.90 -13.13 27.67
N ASP A 413 12.97 -12.18 27.84
CA ASP A 413 11.60 -12.43 28.30
C ASP A 413 10.55 -12.23 27.19
N LYS A 414 10.79 -11.35 26.20
CA LYS A 414 9.92 -11.21 25.01
C LYS A 414 10.74 -10.99 23.73
N LEU A 415 10.25 -11.54 22.62
CA LEU A 415 10.95 -11.60 21.33
C LEU A 415 10.08 -11.07 20.18
N GLY A 416 10.72 -10.64 19.09
CA GLY A 416 10.06 -10.38 17.80
C GLY A 416 8.84 -9.47 17.93
N ARG A 417 7.65 -9.96 17.55
CA ARG A 417 6.39 -9.19 17.58
C ARG A 417 5.85 -8.92 18.99
N ASP A 418 6.33 -9.64 20.00
CA ASP A 418 5.88 -9.49 21.38
C ASP A 418 6.78 -8.54 22.19
N SER A 419 7.86 -8.02 21.59
CA SER A 419 8.67 -6.97 22.21
C SER A 419 7.91 -5.66 22.31
N THR A 420 8.23 -4.85 23.33
CA THR A 420 7.57 -3.59 23.61
C THR A 420 7.77 -2.59 22.46
N LEU A 421 8.96 -2.59 21.84
CA LEU A 421 9.24 -1.78 20.64
C LEU A 421 8.40 -2.23 19.43
N ALA A 422 8.23 -3.53 19.21
CA ALA A 422 7.37 -4.04 18.14
C ALA A 422 5.88 -3.71 18.37
N GLN A 423 5.43 -3.75 19.63
CA GLN A 423 4.07 -3.32 20.01
C GLN A 423 3.86 -1.81 19.80
N MET A 424 4.85 -0.97 20.15
CA MET A 424 4.82 0.47 19.86
C MET A 424 4.77 0.76 18.36
N ILE A 425 5.63 0.13 17.57
CA ILE A 425 5.63 0.25 16.10
C ILE A 425 4.28 -0.17 15.53
N ARG A 426 3.71 -1.29 16.00
CA ARG A 426 2.39 -1.77 15.57
C ARG A 426 1.26 -0.79 15.90
N LEU A 427 1.22 -0.22 17.10
CA LEU A 427 0.22 0.77 17.49
C LEU A 427 0.31 2.04 16.63
N VAL A 428 1.54 2.48 16.28
CA VAL A 428 1.78 3.59 15.37
C VAL A 428 1.39 3.23 13.93
N GLU A 429 1.68 2.02 13.44
CA GLU A 429 1.27 1.55 12.12
C GLU A 429 -0.26 1.46 12.00
N GLU A 430 -0.94 0.87 13.00
CA GLU A 430 -2.40 0.79 13.04
C GLU A 430 -3.04 2.18 13.05
N ALA A 431 -2.55 3.11 13.87
CA ALA A 431 -3.01 4.51 13.88
C ALA A 431 -2.75 5.24 12.53
N SER A 432 -1.58 5.03 11.93
CA SER A 432 -1.18 5.63 10.65
C SER A 432 -1.98 5.09 9.46
N SER A 433 -2.27 3.79 9.46
CA SER A 433 -3.02 3.07 8.41
C SER A 433 -4.44 3.60 8.17
N SER A 434 -4.99 4.34 9.15
CA SER A 434 -6.30 5.01 9.05
C SER A 434 -6.44 5.95 7.85
N ARG A 435 -5.34 6.47 7.29
CA ARG A 435 -5.35 7.52 6.25
C ARG A 435 -5.17 7.03 4.80
N ALA A 436 -6.18 6.31 4.30
CA ALA A 436 -6.43 6.19 2.86
C ALA A 436 -7.92 6.38 2.42
N PRO A 437 -8.61 7.48 2.83
CA PRO A 437 -10.01 7.70 2.46
C PRO A 437 -10.21 8.22 1.02
N ILE A 438 -9.24 8.92 0.43
CA ILE A 438 -9.45 9.65 -0.85
C ILE A 438 -9.57 8.70 -2.04
N ALA A 439 -8.73 7.66 -2.13
CA ALA A 439 -8.82 6.66 -3.22
C ALA A 439 -10.19 5.96 -3.28
N LYS A 440 -10.83 5.74 -2.11
CA LYS A 440 -12.18 5.16 -2.00
C LYS A 440 -13.25 6.01 -2.67
N LEU A 441 -13.04 7.33 -2.80
CA LEU A 441 -13.97 8.24 -3.47
C LEU A 441 -13.87 8.11 -4.99
N ALA A 442 -12.66 8.07 -5.56
CA ALA A 442 -12.44 7.91 -6.99
C ALA A 442 -13.03 6.59 -7.52
N ASP A 443 -12.77 5.47 -6.82
CA ASP A 443 -13.37 4.17 -7.14
C ASP A 443 -14.91 4.20 -7.06
N ARG A 444 -15.48 4.84 -6.03
CA ARG A 444 -16.95 4.94 -5.85
C ARG A 444 -17.60 5.81 -6.94
N VAL A 445 -16.95 6.88 -7.37
CA VAL A 445 -17.42 7.71 -8.50
C VAL A 445 -17.35 6.92 -9.80
N ALA A 446 -16.23 6.24 -10.08
CA ALA A 446 -16.08 5.39 -11.26
C ALA A 446 -17.14 4.27 -11.34
N ALA A 447 -17.48 3.66 -10.21
CA ALA A 447 -18.49 2.61 -10.13
C ALA A 447 -19.91 3.04 -10.54
N ILE A 448 -20.24 4.34 -10.45
CA ILE A 448 -21.51 4.93 -10.92
C ILE A 448 -21.34 5.51 -12.33
N PHE A 449 -20.25 6.23 -12.56
CA PHE A 449 -19.98 6.95 -13.82
C PHE A 449 -19.81 6.01 -15.02
N VAL A 450 -19.11 4.87 -14.85
CA VAL A 450 -18.88 3.91 -15.94
C VAL A 450 -20.19 3.30 -16.47
N PRO A 451 -21.08 2.72 -15.64
CA PRO A 451 -22.41 2.28 -16.10
C PRO A 451 -23.23 3.39 -16.77
N THR A 452 -23.21 4.62 -16.21
CA THR A 452 -23.97 5.75 -16.77
C THR A 452 -23.47 6.15 -18.16
N VAL A 453 -22.16 6.27 -18.36
CA VAL A 453 -21.58 6.62 -19.68
C VAL A 453 -21.83 5.51 -20.71
N ILE A 454 -21.71 4.23 -20.31
CA ILE A 454 -22.03 3.09 -21.19
C ILE A 454 -23.53 3.09 -21.55
N GLY A 455 -24.41 3.37 -20.58
CA GLY A 455 -25.85 3.50 -20.80
C GLY A 455 -26.21 4.63 -21.77
N ILE A 456 -25.59 5.80 -21.62
CA ILE A 456 -25.75 6.93 -22.55
C ILE A 456 -25.24 6.56 -23.96
N ALA A 457 -24.07 5.93 -24.07
CA ALA A 457 -23.52 5.52 -25.37
C ALA A 457 -24.42 4.51 -26.09
N LEU A 458 -24.96 3.52 -25.38
CA LEU A 458 -25.93 2.55 -25.92
C LEU A 458 -27.24 3.22 -26.32
N LEU A 459 -27.76 4.15 -25.52
CA LEU A 459 -28.97 4.90 -25.82
C LEU A 459 -28.80 5.80 -27.06
N THR A 460 -27.66 6.49 -27.19
CA THR A 460 -27.32 7.29 -28.38
C THR A 460 -27.22 6.41 -29.63
N LEU A 461 -26.60 5.23 -29.53
CA LEU A 461 -26.51 4.26 -30.63
C LEU A 461 -27.90 3.77 -31.07
N ILE A 462 -28.76 3.40 -30.12
CA ILE A 462 -30.14 2.97 -30.38
C ILE A 462 -30.94 4.08 -31.07
N ILE A 463 -30.81 5.33 -30.62
CA ILE A 463 -31.50 6.47 -31.23
C ILE A 463 -31.08 6.68 -32.68
N HIS A 464 -29.78 6.67 -33.00
CA HIS A 464 -29.31 6.83 -34.39
C HIS A 464 -29.78 5.68 -35.29
N LEU A 465 -29.70 4.44 -34.80
CA LEU A 465 -30.13 3.26 -35.53
C LEU A 465 -31.65 3.27 -35.81
N LEU A 466 -32.46 3.76 -34.87
CA LEU A 466 -33.91 3.96 -35.06
C LEU A 466 -34.23 5.18 -35.94
N SER A 467 -33.39 6.22 -35.96
CA SER A 467 -33.54 7.41 -36.81
C SER A 467 -33.07 7.19 -38.25
N GLY A 468 -32.41 6.07 -38.57
CA GLY A 468 -31.88 5.78 -39.91
C GLY A 468 -30.67 6.62 -40.30
N THR A 469 -29.92 7.13 -39.31
CA THR A 469 -28.77 8.05 -39.49
C THR A 469 -27.42 7.37 -39.27
N VAL A 470 -27.28 6.12 -39.76
CA VAL A 470 -26.11 5.23 -39.61
C VAL A 470 -25.72 4.61 -40.95
#